data_AF-A0AAN8J0K9-F1
#
_entry.id   AF-A0AAN8J0K9-F1
#
_cell.length_a   1.000
_cell.length_b   1.000
_cell.length_c   1.000
_cell.angle_alpha   90.00
_cell.angle_beta   90.00
_cell.angle_gamma   90.00
#
_symmetry.space_group_name_H-M   'P 1'
#
loop_
_entity.id
_entity.type
_entity.pdbx_description
1 polymer ?
#
loop_
_entity_poly.entity_id
_entity_poly.type
_entity_poly.pdbx_seq_one_letter_code
_entity_poly.pdbx_strand_id
1 'polypeptide(L)'
;MIYLGVSAAERTTMDAHMTFFSPDTDVMVLIIANYDRLPKSTDISLASHVQKIEPLWVALGPDRVKALLGFHAFSGADNTGRFSRIGKSTWFKHSMNAEEHIIEAFHNICHDQKLSANSQSRLEEFVCTAYSPKGIHISRIPELRWYLFCKYMTESDRLPPTV
;
A
#
# COMPACT_ATOMS: atom_id res chain seq x y z
N MET A 1 -15.11 -1.85 -16.90
CA MET A 1 -15.07 -1.71 -18.37
C MET A 1 -14.03 -0.65 -18.70
N ILE A 2 -12.80 -1.06 -19.01
CA ILE A 2 -11.68 -0.15 -19.30
C ILE A 2 -11.79 0.23 -20.79
N TYR A 3 -12.10 1.48 -21.09
CA TYR A 3 -12.03 1.98 -22.47
C TYR A 3 -10.56 2.21 -22.82
N LEU A 4 -9.97 1.28 -23.57
CA LEU A 4 -8.67 1.46 -24.21
C LEU A 4 -8.89 2.24 -25.51
N GLY A 5 -8.65 3.55 -25.48
CA GLY A 5 -8.43 4.33 -26.70
C GLY A 5 -7.02 4.08 -27.22
N VAL A 6 -6.76 2.92 -27.82
CA VAL A 6 -5.49 2.64 -28.50
C VAL A 6 -5.65 3.06 -29.97
N SER A 7 -5.09 4.21 -30.33
CA SER A 7 -4.75 4.48 -31.72
C SER A 7 -3.47 3.71 -32.03
N ALA A 8 -3.58 2.69 -32.87
CA ALA A 8 -2.48 1.85 -33.29
C ALA A 8 -1.52 2.61 -34.23
N ALA A 9 -0.22 2.57 -33.93
CA ALA A 9 0.81 2.34 -34.94
C ALA A 9 2.17 2.18 -34.26
N GLU A 10 2.89 1.14 -34.67
CA GLU A 10 4.30 0.92 -34.41
C GLU A 10 5.12 2.19 -34.68
N ARG A 11 5.71 2.73 -33.62
CA ARG A 11 6.99 3.43 -33.58
C ARG A 11 7.31 3.62 -32.11
N THR A 12 8.50 3.23 -31.69
CA THR A 12 9.12 3.74 -30.47
C THR A 12 9.40 5.24 -30.72
N THR A 13 8.37 6.06 -30.74
CA THR A 13 8.53 7.52 -30.77
C THR A 13 8.84 7.94 -29.34
N MET A 14 9.94 8.65 -29.15
CA MET A 14 10.29 9.24 -27.85
C MET A 14 9.26 10.29 -27.39
N ASP A 15 8.21 10.53 -28.17
CA ASP A 15 7.15 11.52 -27.98
C ASP A 15 5.73 10.93 -27.82
N ALA A 16 5.59 9.61 -27.65
CA ALA A 16 4.27 9.03 -27.39
C ALA A 16 3.71 9.54 -26.04
N HIS A 17 2.48 10.07 -26.07
CA HIS A 17 1.73 10.47 -24.88
C HIS A 17 0.56 9.51 -24.64
N MET A 18 0.37 9.12 -23.38
CA MET A 18 -0.67 8.18 -22.97
C MET A 18 -1.47 8.75 -21.80
N THR A 19 -2.79 8.80 -21.94
CA THR A 19 -3.70 9.19 -20.85
C THR A 19 -4.64 8.06 -20.51
N PHE A 20 -4.64 7.66 -19.24
CA PHE A 20 -5.65 6.76 -18.68
C PHE A 20 -6.82 7.58 -18.13
N PHE A 21 -8.06 7.16 -18.39
CA PHE A 21 -9.26 7.81 -17.85
C PHE A 21 -9.91 6.89 -16.83
N SER A 22 -9.75 7.20 -15.55
CA SER A 22 -10.37 6.45 -14.47
C SER A 22 -10.42 7.29 -13.20
N PRO A 23 -11.57 7.35 -12.50
CA PRO A 23 -11.63 7.94 -11.17
C PRO A 23 -11.04 7.03 -10.08
N ASP A 24 -10.72 5.78 -10.42
CA ASP A 24 -10.35 4.73 -9.49
C ASP A 24 -8.86 4.79 -9.12
N THR A 25 -8.57 4.69 -7.82
CA THR A 25 -7.21 4.65 -7.29
C THR A 25 -6.50 3.35 -7.66
N ASP A 26 -7.23 2.25 -7.82
CA ASP A 26 -6.65 0.94 -8.17
C ASP A 26 -6.01 1.00 -9.56
N VAL A 27 -6.62 1.75 -10.49
CA VAL A 27 -6.04 2.01 -11.82
C VAL A 27 -4.77 2.85 -11.73
N MET A 28 -4.76 3.90 -10.89
CA MET A 28 -3.55 4.72 -10.69
C MET A 28 -2.39 3.89 -10.14
N VAL A 29 -2.65 3.01 -9.17
CA VAL A 29 -1.66 2.11 -8.58
C VAL A 29 -1.08 1.17 -9.64
N LEU A 30 -1.92 0.59 -10.51
CA LEU A 30 -1.48 -0.25 -11.62
C LEU A 30 -0.58 0.50 -12.61
N ILE A 31 -0.93 1.74 -12.94
CA ILE A 31 -0.14 2.58 -13.86
C ILE A 31 1.22 2.91 -13.26
N ILE A 32 1.28 3.33 -12.00
CA ILE A 32 2.54 3.64 -11.31
C ILE A 32 3.43 2.39 -11.27
N ALA A 33 2.89 1.24 -10.88
CA ALA A 33 3.64 -0.02 -10.76
C ALA A 33 4.21 -0.51 -12.10
N ASN A 34 3.63 -0.10 -13.24
CA ASN A 34 4.05 -0.52 -14.57
C ASN A 34 4.67 0.62 -15.39
N TYR A 35 4.95 1.78 -14.79
CA TYR A 35 5.33 2.99 -15.51
C TYR A 35 6.60 2.82 -16.36
N ASP A 36 7.55 1.95 -15.97
CA ASP A 36 8.74 1.62 -16.77
C ASP A 36 8.42 0.97 -18.13
N ARG A 37 7.21 0.44 -18.29
CA ARG A 37 6.71 -0.19 -19.52
C ARG A 37 5.81 0.75 -20.33
N LEU A 38 5.59 1.96 -19.83
CA LEU A 38 4.71 2.97 -20.43
C LEU A 38 5.55 4.13 -20.99
N PRO A 39 4.96 4.95 -21.90
CA PRO A 39 5.62 6.16 -22.35
C PRO A 39 5.93 7.11 -21.18
N LYS A 40 7.04 7.84 -21.23
CA LYS A 40 7.41 8.78 -20.15
C LYS A 40 6.34 9.86 -19.95
N SER A 41 5.73 10.30 -21.04
CA SER A 41 4.56 11.17 -21.03
C SER A 41 3.28 10.37 -20.75
N THR A 42 3.14 9.81 -19.54
CA THR A 42 1.93 9.10 -19.09
C THR A 42 1.21 9.88 -17.99
N ASP A 43 -0.09 10.08 -18.18
CA ASP A 43 -0.98 10.76 -17.25
C ASP A 43 -2.20 9.89 -16.90
N ILE A 44 -2.84 10.19 -15.77
CA ILE A 44 -4.18 9.69 -15.44
C ILE A 44 -5.15 10.86 -15.22
N SER A 45 -6.28 10.85 -15.92
CA SER A 45 -7.41 11.71 -15.66
C SER A 45 -8.29 11.08 -14.58
N LEU A 46 -8.18 11.63 -13.37
CA LEU A 46 -9.10 11.37 -12.26
C LEU A 46 -10.36 12.24 -12.42
N ALA A 47 -11.39 12.00 -11.60
CA ALA A 47 -12.69 12.67 -11.74
C ALA A 47 -12.62 14.21 -11.77
N SER A 48 -11.63 14.82 -11.11
CA SER A 48 -11.52 16.27 -10.93
C SER A 48 -10.25 16.90 -11.50
N HIS A 49 -9.26 16.11 -11.90
CA HIS A 49 -7.97 16.63 -12.37
C HIS A 49 -7.18 15.56 -13.13
N VAL A 50 -6.18 16.01 -13.89
CA VAL A 50 -5.18 15.16 -14.53
C VAL A 50 -3.93 15.12 -13.66
N GLN A 51 -3.43 13.91 -13.39
CA GLN A 51 -2.24 13.66 -12.59
C GLN A 51 -1.15 13.05 -13.47
N LYS A 52 0.03 13.69 -13.49
CA LYS A 52 1.22 13.13 -14.13
C LYS A 52 1.76 11.96 -13.30
N ILE A 53 2.15 10.87 -13.96
CA ILE A 53 2.63 9.67 -13.26
C ILE A 53 4.12 9.76 -12.93
N GLU A 54 4.94 10.33 -13.81
CA GLU A 54 6.40 10.41 -13.65
C GLU A 54 6.83 10.94 -12.27
N PRO A 55 6.29 12.07 -11.76
CA PRO A 55 6.75 12.60 -10.48
C PRO A 55 6.43 11.68 -9.30
N LEU A 56 5.32 10.94 -9.38
CA LEU A 56 4.93 9.98 -8.35
C LEU A 56 5.85 8.75 -8.38
N TRP A 57 6.16 8.25 -9.57
CA TRP A 57 7.09 7.14 -9.75
C TRP A 57 8.49 7.50 -9.25
N VAL A 58 9.00 8.68 -9.61
CA VAL A 58 10.30 9.20 -9.14
C VAL A 58 10.30 9.37 -7.62
N ALA A 59 9.25 9.95 -7.04
CA ALA A 59 9.16 10.18 -5.59
C ALA A 59 9.10 8.88 -4.77
N LEU A 60 8.45 7.84 -5.30
CA LEU A 60 8.40 6.53 -4.66
C LEU A 60 9.73 5.79 -4.74
N GLY A 61 10.43 5.93 -5.86
CA GLY A 61 11.66 5.19 -6.12
C GLY A 61 11.41 3.71 -6.46
N PRO A 62 12.44 3.02 -7.00
CA PRO A 62 12.28 1.73 -7.66
C PRO A 62 11.75 0.62 -6.73
N ASP A 63 12.22 0.55 -5.50
CA ASP A 63 11.87 -0.56 -4.59
C ASP A 63 10.42 -0.45 -4.11
N ARG A 64 9.97 0.78 -3.83
CA ARG A 64 8.59 1.03 -3.38
C ARG A 64 7.60 0.90 -4.54
N VAL A 65 7.98 1.28 -5.76
CA VAL A 65 7.17 1.04 -6.97
C VAL A 65 6.94 -0.46 -7.16
N LYS A 66 8.00 -1.28 -7.06
CA LYS A 66 7.90 -2.74 -7.15
C LYS A 66 7.02 -3.35 -6.05
N ALA A 67 7.10 -2.80 -4.84
CA ALA A 67 6.29 -3.23 -3.70
C ALA A 67 4.84 -2.70 -3.72
N LEU A 68 4.52 -1.73 -4.59
CA LEU A 68 3.30 -0.94 -4.50
C LEU A 68 2.03 -1.78 -4.65
N LEU A 69 2.02 -2.76 -5.55
CA LEU A 69 0.88 -3.66 -5.75
C LEU A 69 0.65 -4.54 -4.52
N GLY A 70 1.72 -5.11 -3.97
CA GLY A 70 1.63 -5.93 -2.77
C GLY A 70 1.17 -5.14 -1.56
N PHE A 71 1.69 -3.92 -1.38
CA PHE A 71 1.22 -2.99 -0.36
C PHE A 71 -0.26 -2.63 -0.54
N HIS A 72 -0.68 -2.34 -1.77
CA HIS A 72 -2.06 -1.98 -2.06
C HIS A 72 -3.04 -3.13 -1.73
N ALA A 73 -2.73 -4.34 -2.18
CA ALA A 73 -3.50 -5.54 -1.86
C ALA A 73 -3.50 -5.83 -0.35
N PHE A 74 -2.35 -5.68 0.31
CA PHE A 74 -2.21 -5.93 1.75
C PHE A 74 -3.01 -4.94 2.60
N SER A 75 -2.93 -3.65 2.30
CA SER A 75 -3.60 -2.60 3.09
C SER A 75 -5.12 -2.54 2.90
N GLY A 76 -5.65 -3.26 1.90
CA GLY A 76 -7.07 -3.37 1.59
C GLY A 76 -7.41 -2.74 0.24
N ALA A 77 -7.36 -3.53 -0.83
CA ALA A 77 -8.01 -3.26 -2.11
C ALA A 77 -9.49 -3.65 -2.07
N ASP A 78 -10.28 -3.25 -3.07
CA ASP A 78 -11.73 -3.48 -3.12
C ASP A 78 -12.15 -4.95 -3.02
N ASN A 79 -11.24 -5.87 -3.38
CA ASN A 79 -11.43 -7.31 -3.33
C ASN A 79 -10.85 -8.00 -2.08
N THR A 80 -10.32 -7.24 -1.12
CA THR A 80 -9.66 -7.77 0.09
C THR A 80 -10.25 -7.16 1.37
N GLY A 81 -10.07 -7.87 2.50
CA GLY A 81 -10.39 -7.31 3.81
C GLY A 81 -9.53 -6.10 4.14
N ARG A 82 -10.06 -5.20 4.97
CA ARG A 82 -9.30 -4.04 5.48
C ARG A 82 -8.92 -4.24 6.94
N PHE A 83 -7.76 -3.71 7.31
CA PHE A 83 -7.36 -3.57 8.70
C PHE A 83 -8.25 -2.56 9.43
N SER A 84 -8.75 -2.93 10.62
CA SER A 84 -9.71 -2.11 11.36
C SER A 84 -9.07 -0.83 11.89
N ARG A 85 -9.77 0.30 11.75
CA ARG A 85 -9.39 1.63 12.30
C ARG A 85 -8.12 2.27 11.72
N ILE A 86 -7.49 1.68 10.70
CA ILE A 86 -6.36 2.30 9.97
C ILE A 86 -6.76 2.52 8.52
N GLY A 87 -6.75 3.78 8.07
CA GLY A 87 -7.07 4.14 6.68
C GLY A 87 -5.85 4.08 5.75
N LYS A 88 -6.08 4.04 4.42
CA LYS A 88 -5.02 3.96 3.39
C LYS A 88 -3.95 5.05 3.52
N SER A 89 -4.33 6.29 3.85
CA SER A 89 -3.37 7.38 4.05
C SER A 89 -2.42 7.13 5.23
N THR A 90 -2.90 6.47 6.28
CA THR A 90 -2.08 6.11 7.45
C THR A 90 -1.17 4.94 7.11
N TRP A 91 -1.68 3.91 6.42
CA TRP A 91 -0.87 2.80 5.91
C TRP A 91 0.24 3.28 4.99
N PHE A 92 -0.07 4.21 4.07
CA PHE A 92 0.90 4.74 3.14
C PHE A 92 2.02 5.49 3.86
N LYS A 93 1.68 6.39 4.81
CA LYS A 93 2.68 7.06 5.66
C LYS A 93 3.53 6.08 6.45
N HIS A 94 2.92 5.02 6.98
CA HIS A 94 3.65 4.00 7.71
C HIS A 94 4.62 3.25 6.80
N SER A 95 4.18 2.85 5.61
CA SER A 95 5.01 2.18 4.61
C SER A 95 6.21 3.04 4.18
N MET A 96 6.05 4.36 4.04
CA MET A 96 7.14 5.28 3.67
C MET A 96 8.27 5.32 4.70
N ASN A 97 7.99 4.95 5.96
CA ASN A 97 8.98 4.87 7.04
C ASN A 97 9.41 3.42 7.34
N ALA A 98 8.88 2.44 6.62
CA ALA A 98 9.21 1.03 6.83
C ALA A 98 10.61 0.71 6.29
N GLU A 99 11.26 -0.23 6.97
CA GLU A 99 12.56 -0.76 6.60
C GLU A 99 12.51 -1.52 5.26
N GLU A 100 13.66 -1.59 4.58
CA GLU A 100 13.81 -2.22 3.27
C GLU A 100 13.30 -3.66 3.25
N HIS A 101 13.58 -4.43 4.30
CA HIS A 101 13.17 -5.82 4.41
C HIS A 101 11.64 -5.99 4.44
N ILE A 102 10.88 -5.01 4.93
CA ILE A 102 9.42 -4.97 4.89
C ILE A 102 8.94 -4.63 3.47
N ILE A 103 9.61 -3.70 2.80
CA ILE A 103 9.32 -3.35 1.39
C ILE A 103 9.52 -4.56 0.48
N GLU A 104 10.58 -5.32 0.70
CA GLU A 104 10.81 -6.60 0.03
C GLU A 104 9.68 -7.60 0.31
N ALA A 105 9.18 -7.67 1.55
CA ALA A 105 8.08 -8.57 1.89
C ALA A 105 6.79 -8.20 1.15
N PHE A 106 6.51 -6.91 0.94
CA PHE A 106 5.38 -6.47 0.09
C PHE A 106 5.57 -6.87 -1.36
N HIS A 107 6.75 -6.68 -1.94
CA HIS A 107 7.04 -7.14 -3.30
C HIS A 107 6.74 -8.64 -3.46
N ASN A 108 7.17 -9.45 -2.48
CA ASN A 108 7.00 -10.90 -2.53
C ASN A 108 5.52 -11.36 -2.52
N ILE A 109 4.58 -10.54 -2.04
CA ILE A 109 3.13 -10.84 -2.11
C ILE A 109 2.66 -11.04 -3.56
N CYS A 110 3.20 -10.27 -4.51
CA CYS A 110 2.77 -10.31 -5.90
C CYS A 110 3.55 -11.28 -6.78
N HIS A 111 4.69 -11.78 -6.29
CA HIS A 111 5.61 -12.60 -7.09
C HIS A 111 5.66 -14.06 -6.64
N ASP A 112 5.51 -14.33 -5.35
CA ASP A 112 5.59 -15.69 -4.84
C ASP A 112 4.24 -16.41 -4.97
N GLN A 113 4.26 -17.62 -5.51
CA GLN A 113 3.09 -18.51 -5.49
C GLN A 113 2.63 -18.81 -4.05
N LYS A 114 3.59 -18.84 -3.11
CA LYS A 114 3.34 -19.02 -1.69
C LYS A 114 4.27 -18.13 -0.90
N LEU A 115 3.69 -17.24 -0.08
CA LEU A 115 4.44 -16.33 0.76
C LEU A 115 5.30 -17.09 1.79
N SER A 116 6.60 -16.80 1.81
CA SER A 116 7.55 -17.42 2.75
C SER A 116 7.24 -17.06 4.21
N ALA A 117 7.69 -17.91 5.15
CA ALA A 117 7.55 -17.63 6.58
C ALA A 117 8.28 -16.34 7.00
N ASN A 118 9.41 -16.03 6.35
CA ASN A 118 10.15 -14.80 6.58
C ASN A 118 9.35 -13.56 6.12
N SER A 119 8.80 -13.57 4.91
CA SER A 119 7.93 -12.48 4.42
C SER A 119 6.70 -12.32 5.31
N GLN A 120 6.08 -13.43 5.75
CA GLN A 120 4.95 -13.40 6.69
C GLN A 120 5.33 -12.72 8.02
N SER A 121 6.48 -13.08 8.61
CA SER A 121 6.94 -12.47 9.86
C SER A 121 7.22 -10.97 9.72
N ARG A 122 7.77 -10.54 8.60
CA ARG A 122 8.05 -9.12 8.33
C ARG A 122 6.78 -8.30 8.11
N LEU A 123 5.79 -8.88 7.44
CA LEU A 123 4.47 -8.26 7.31
C LEU A 123 3.74 -8.23 8.66
N GLU A 124 3.87 -9.28 9.47
CA GLU A 124 3.35 -9.31 10.84
C GLU A 124 3.94 -8.19 11.69
N GLU A 125 5.27 -8.03 11.63
CA GLU A 125 5.98 -6.93 12.29
C GLU A 125 5.44 -5.57 11.84
N PHE A 126 5.30 -5.34 10.53
CA PHE A 126 4.75 -4.10 9.98
C PHE A 126 3.33 -3.80 10.50
N VAL A 127 2.46 -4.81 10.60
CA VAL A 127 1.15 -4.64 11.23
C VAL A 127 1.33 -4.23 12.68
N CYS A 128 2.20 -4.92 13.41
CA CYS A 128 2.37 -4.63 14.81
C CYS A 128 2.93 -3.23 15.08
N THR A 129 3.85 -2.74 14.27
CA THR A 129 4.37 -1.37 14.39
C THR A 129 3.27 -0.32 14.15
N ALA A 130 2.35 -0.58 13.22
CA ALA A 130 1.24 0.34 12.93
C ALA A 130 0.22 0.46 14.07
N TYR A 131 0.04 -0.62 14.85
CA TYR A 131 -0.93 -0.70 15.95
C TYR A 131 -0.31 -0.51 17.34
N SER A 132 1.02 -0.56 17.46
CA SER A 132 1.71 -0.40 18.74
C SER A 132 1.58 1.04 19.26
N PRO A 133 1.39 1.25 20.58
CA PRO A 133 1.51 2.58 21.16
C PRO A 133 2.91 3.16 20.93
N LYS A 134 3.00 4.49 20.89
CA LYS A 134 4.29 5.18 20.74
C LYS A 134 5.29 4.72 21.81
N GLY A 135 6.50 4.40 21.38
CA GLY A 135 7.59 3.98 22.25
C GLY A 135 7.57 2.50 22.66
N ILE A 136 6.61 1.72 22.17
CA ILE A 136 6.50 0.29 22.43
C ILE A 136 6.78 -0.47 21.14
N HIS A 137 7.67 -1.46 21.21
CA HIS A 137 8.00 -2.33 20.10
C HIS A 137 7.48 -3.74 20.39
N ILE A 138 6.47 -4.16 19.65
CA ILE A 138 5.96 -5.54 19.62
C ILE A 138 5.93 -5.93 18.14
N SER A 139 6.43 -7.12 17.80
CA SER A 139 6.53 -7.59 16.41
C SER A 139 5.70 -8.83 16.11
N ARG A 140 4.96 -9.34 17.11
CA ARG A 140 4.10 -10.52 17.00
C ARG A 140 2.64 -10.13 17.27
N ILE A 141 1.73 -10.53 16.39
CA ILE A 141 0.30 -10.23 16.51
C ILE A 141 -0.29 -10.79 17.81
N PRO A 142 -0.01 -12.04 18.24
CA PRO A 142 -0.55 -12.57 19.50
C PRO A 142 -0.15 -11.72 20.71
N GLU A 143 1.11 -11.31 20.78
CA GLU A 143 1.64 -10.46 21.86
C GLU A 143 1.00 -9.08 21.84
N LEU A 144 0.85 -8.47 20.65
CA LEU A 144 0.22 -7.16 20.52
C LEU A 144 -1.25 -7.21 20.91
N ARG A 145 -1.98 -8.27 20.50
CA ARG A 145 -3.37 -8.46 20.90
C ARG A 145 -3.51 -8.57 22.40
N TRP A 146 -2.64 -9.34 23.04
CA TRP A 146 -2.63 -9.48 24.51
C TRP A 146 -2.33 -8.13 25.18
N TYR A 147 -1.31 -7.42 24.72
CA TYR A 147 -0.95 -6.11 25.23
C TYR A 147 -2.12 -5.11 25.14
N LEU A 148 -2.75 -5.01 23.97
CA LEU A 148 -3.88 -4.11 23.75
C LEU A 148 -5.08 -4.49 24.62
N PHE A 149 -5.37 -5.79 24.75
CA PHE A 149 -6.43 -6.29 25.62
C PHE A 149 -6.20 -5.87 27.08
N CYS A 150 -5.01 -6.12 27.63
CA CYS A 150 -4.68 -5.74 29.00
C CYS A 150 -4.79 -4.22 29.21
N LYS A 151 -4.33 -3.41 28.25
CA LYS A 151 -4.45 -1.95 28.32
C LYS A 151 -5.92 -1.50 28.42
N TYR A 152 -6.80 -2.04 27.58
CA TYR A 152 -8.22 -1.69 27.63
C TYR A 152 -8.91 -2.19 28.91
N MET A 153 -8.51 -3.34 29.45
CA MET A 153 -9.01 -3.82 30.75
C MET A 153 -8.60 -2.90 31.90
N THR A 154 -7.35 -2.43 31.94
CA THR A 154 -6.90 -1.47 32.97
C THR A 154 -7.61 -0.12 32.91
N GLU A 155 -8.16 0.26 31.75
CA GLU A 155 -9.02 1.43 31.61
C GLU A 155 -10.45 1.14 32.11
N SER A 156 -10.96 -0.09 31.95
CA SER A 156 -12.25 -0.53 32.50
C SER A 156 -12.27 -0.62 34.02
N ASP A 157 -11.13 -0.90 34.67
CA ASP A 157 -11.04 -0.91 36.14
C ASP A 157 -11.13 0.51 36.75
N ARG A 158 -11.12 1.56 35.92
CA ARG A 158 -11.34 2.96 36.33
C ARG A 158 -12.81 3.40 36.27
N LEU A 159 -13.74 2.45 36.10
CA LEU A 159 -15.15 2.77 36.17
C LEU A 159 -15.48 3.35 37.57
N PRO A 160 -16.25 4.46 37.64
CA PRO A 160 -16.65 5.00 38.92
C PRO A 160 -17.44 3.94 39.70
N PRO A 161 -17.33 3.90 41.04
CA PRO A 161 -18.08 2.96 41.84
C PRO A 161 -19.56 3.09 41.50
N THR A 162 -20.18 1.97 41.13
CA THR A 162 -21.63 1.90 40.95
C THR A 162 -22.29 2.16 42.29
N VAL A 163 -22.82 3.38 42.46
CA VAL A 163 -23.77 3.77 43.49
C VAL A 163 -25.19 3.44 43.05
#